data_AF-A0A1F8DTJ6-F1
#
_entry.id   AF-A0A1F8DTJ6-F1
#
_cell.length_a   1.000
_cell.length_b   1.000
_cell.length_c   1.000
_cell.angle_alpha   90.00
_cell.angle_beta   90.00
_cell.angle_gamma   90.00
#
_symmetry.space_group_name_H-M   'P 1'
#
loop_
_entity.id
_entity.type
_entity.pdbx_description
1 polymer ?
#
loop_
_entity_poly.entity_id
_entity_poly.type
_entity_poly.pdbx_seq_one_letter_code
_entity_poly.pdbx_strand_id
1 'polypeptide(L)'
;MFYKFVKFINKLKTAYRRIKNPAIRKNYLVIDVGSGDMPNPRADVICDSIEENTERITALKTDRPFIWADIENLPFRDKAFDYSIASHVIEHVDNPECALRELERISRAGYIETPNAFYEFAIPHMYHLSRCTAINNKLIIFKKERWDETVDKKYFDIRYDMNKCWWNLHNLDAQALLTAYHWKNKIDYEIHGGKSFKKPKDLISESNAERPPLQSLIIKLVYWFLKPRKKIDLKTLLVCPKCKGDLIFEDGTERANCQNCNLKFRKHKGFLDFRLL
;
A
#
# COMPACT_ATOMS: atom_id res chain seq x y z
N MET A 1 4.04 27.63 22.35
CA MET A 1 3.44 28.09 21.08
C MET A 1 4.21 27.54 19.86
N PHE A 2 5.54 27.68 19.83
CA PHE A 2 6.44 27.18 18.76
C PHE A 2 6.27 25.68 18.43
N TYR A 3 6.27 24.81 19.45
CA TYR A 3 6.13 23.35 19.26
C TYR A 3 4.82 22.93 18.56
N LYS A 4 3.70 23.58 18.89
CA LYS A 4 2.40 23.32 18.24
C LYS A 4 2.41 23.78 16.78
N PHE A 5 3.09 24.89 16.49
CA PHE A 5 3.27 25.41 15.13
C PHE A 5 4.13 24.47 14.27
N VAL A 6 5.26 23.98 14.80
CA VAL A 6 6.12 23.00 14.12
C VAL A 6 5.34 21.71 13.78
N LYS A 7 4.58 21.15 14.74
CA LYS A 7 3.71 19.98 14.48
C LYS A 7 2.70 20.24 13.35
N PHE A 8 2.09 21.43 13.33
CA PHE A 8 1.14 21.79 12.27
C PHE A 8 1.80 21.85 10.89
N ILE A 9 2.96 22.53 10.79
CA ILE A 9 3.73 22.61 9.53
C ILE A 9 4.16 21.23 9.04
N ASN A 10 4.62 20.36 9.92
CA ASN A 10 5.08 19.02 9.52
C ASN A 10 3.92 18.10 9.12
N LYS A 11 2.74 18.23 9.74
CA LYS A 11 1.51 17.59 9.24
C LYS A 11 1.16 18.06 7.82
N LEU A 12 1.26 19.36 7.54
CA LEU A 12 1.05 19.89 6.19
C LEU A 12 2.07 19.34 5.19
N LYS A 13 3.35 19.24 5.58
CA LYS A 13 4.40 18.63 4.73
C LYS A 13 4.08 17.16 4.40
N THR A 14 3.64 16.37 5.38
CA THR A 14 3.25 14.96 5.16
C THR A 14 2.07 14.85 4.19
N ALA A 15 1.03 15.66 4.39
CA ALA A 15 -0.10 15.70 3.46
C ALA A 15 0.34 16.15 2.05
N TYR A 16 1.16 17.20 1.98
CA TYR A 16 1.68 17.75 0.73
C TYR A 16 2.53 16.74 -0.05
N ARG A 17 3.34 15.92 0.61
CA ARG A 17 4.15 14.87 -0.03
C ARG A 17 3.29 13.86 -0.81
N ARG A 18 2.17 13.43 -0.22
CA ARG A 18 1.23 12.50 -0.89
C ARG A 18 0.55 13.14 -2.11
N ILE A 19 0.44 14.47 -2.11
CA ILE A 19 -0.20 15.26 -3.16
C ILE A 19 0.77 15.61 -4.28
N LYS A 20 1.95 16.13 -3.92
CA LYS A 20 2.95 16.61 -4.87
C LYS A 20 4.09 15.61 -4.92
N ASN A 21 3.92 14.63 -5.80
CA ASN A 21 5.04 13.83 -6.28
C ASN A 21 5.48 14.41 -7.65
N PRO A 22 6.62 15.13 -7.73
CA PRO A 22 7.08 15.74 -8.97
C PRO A 22 7.37 14.72 -10.08
N ALA A 23 7.55 13.44 -9.73
CA ALA A 23 7.73 12.37 -10.71
C ALA A 23 6.44 12.01 -11.46
N ILE A 24 5.26 12.37 -10.94
CA ILE A 24 3.97 12.03 -11.54
C ILE A 24 3.47 13.18 -12.41
N ARG A 25 3.51 12.99 -13.74
CA ARG A 25 2.97 13.97 -14.70
C ARG A 25 1.44 13.93 -14.73
N LYS A 26 0.80 15.04 -15.11
CA LYS A 26 -0.67 15.17 -15.15
C LYS A 26 -1.34 14.16 -16.09
N ASN A 27 -0.70 13.84 -17.21
CA ASN A 27 -1.23 12.92 -18.21
C ASN A 27 -1.08 11.44 -17.84
N TYR A 28 -0.19 11.09 -16.91
CA TYR A 28 0.08 9.69 -16.54
C TYR A 28 -1.17 8.94 -16.08
N LEU A 29 -1.30 7.67 -16.46
CA LEU A 29 -2.24 6.75 -15.84
C LEU A 29 -1.59 6.13 -14.61
N VAL A 30 -2.19 6.36 -13.43
CA VAL A 30 -1.59 6.00 -12.13
C VAL A 30 -2.43 4.98 -11.40
N ILE A 31 -1.79 3.93 -10.87
CA ILE A 31 -2.42 2.96 -9.97
C ILE A 31 -1.89 3.12 -8.54
N ASP A 32 -2.76 2.94 -7.56
CA ASP A 32 -2.40 2.78 -6.15
C ASP A 32 -2.82 1.37 -5.68
N VAL A 33 -1.81 0.57 -5.35
CA VAL A 33 -1.91 -0.85 -5.00
C VAL A 33 -1.86 -0.95 -3.48
N GLY A 34 -2.83 -1.65 -2.88
CA GLY A 34 -3.02 -1.64 -1.42
C GLY A 34 -3.58 -0.31 -0.92
N SER A 35 -4.54 0.25 -1.65
CA SER A 35 -4.99 1.64 -1.47
C SER A 35 -5.69 1.95 -0.13
N GLY A 36 -6.23 0.92 0.53
CA GLY A 36 -6.86 1.04 1.85
C GLY A 36 -7.98 2.09 1.93
N ASP A 37 -8.05 2.75 3.09
CA ASP A 37 -9.08 3.75 3.40
C ASP A 37 -8.75 5.16 2.91
N MET A 38 -7.50 5.36 2.49
CA MET A 38 -6.97 6.64 2.09
C MET A 38 -6.03 6.44 0.89
N PRO A 39 -6.56 6.16 -0.31
CA PRO A 39 -5.78 6.03 -1.52
C PRO A 39 -4.91 7.27 -1.78
N ASN A 40 -3.88 7.14 -2.59
CA ASN A 40 -3.16 8.31 -3.07
C ASN A 40 -4.13 9.21 -3.88
N PRO A 41 -4.22 10.52 -3.59
CA PRO A 41 -5.14 11.41 -4.30
C PRO A 41 -4.86 11.47 -5.81
N ARG A 42 -3.61 11.19 -6.24
CA ARG A 42 -3.24 11.18 -7.65
C ARG A 42 -3.61 9.88 -8.38
N ALA A 43 -3.98 8.80 -7.69
CA ALA A 43 -4.28 7.52 -8.34
C ALA A 43 -5.53 7.60 -9.22
N ASP A 44 -5.43 7.13 -10.46
CA ASP A 44 -6.54 7.02 -11.41
C ASP A 44 -7.30 5.70 -11.23
N VAL A 45 -6.58 4.62 -10.92
CA VAL A 45 -7.08 3.28 -10.60
C VAL A 45 -6.59 2.88 -9.22
N ILE A 46 -7.37 2.10 -8.48
CA ILE A 46 -7.00 1.58 -7.15
C ILE A 46 -7.26 0.08 -7.07
N CYS A 47 -6.47 -0.63 -6.26
CA CYS A 47 -6.78 -2.01 -5.91
C CYS A 47 -6.35 -2.33 -4.48
N ASP A 48 -6.96 -3.37 -3.92
CA ASP A 48 -6.65 -3.89 -2.58
C ASP A 48 -6.93 -5.40 -2.52
N SER A 49 -6.28 -6.11 -1.59
CA SER A 49 -6.54 -7.53 -1.34
C SER A 49 -7.29 -7.79 -0.03
N ILE A 50 -7.23 -6.84 0.92
CA ILE A 50 -7.68 -7.01 2.30
C ILE A 50 -9.06 -6.38 2.49
N GLU A 51 -10.02 -7.22 2.83
CA GLU A 51 -11.38 -6.79 3.13
C GLU A 51 -11.53 -6.30 4.57
N GLU A 52 -10.86 -6.95 5.50
CA GLU A 52 -10.99 -6.72 6.94
C GLU A 52 -10.32 -5.41 7.35
N ASN A 53 -10.91 -4.73 8.33
CA ASN A 53 -10.36 -3.49 8.85
C ASN A 53 -9.31 -3.75 9.95
N THR A 54 -8.25 -4.49 9.62
CA THR A 54 -7.24 -4.83 10.62
C THR A 54 -6.34 -3.63 10.96
N GLU A 55 -6.02 -2.80 9.96
CA GLU A 55 -5.03 -1.73 10.15
C GLU A 55 -5.50 -0.36 9.65
N ARG A 56 -6.70 -0.28 9.06
CA ARG A 56 -7.21 0.99 8.54
C ARG A 56 -8.04 1.69 9.61
N ILE A 57 -7.99 3.02 9.56
CA ILE A 57 -8.72 3.86 10.51
C ILE A 57 -10.19 3.97 10.10
N THR A 58 -10.48 3.89 8.80
CA THR A 58 -11.82 3.96 8.23
C THR A 58 -12.06 2.86 7.20
N ALA A 59 -13.29 2.76 6.67
CA ALA A 59 -13.64 1.76 5.66
C ALA A 59 -12.80 1.91 4.37
N LEU A 60 -12.58 0.78 3.69
CA LEU A 60 -11.95 0.74 2.37
C LEU A 60 -12.62 1.74 1.41
N LYS A 61 -11.81 2.52 0.69
CA LYS A 61 -12.32 3.57 -0.19
C LYS A 61 -12.29 3.14 -1.65
N THR A 62 -13.47 2.94 -2.24
CA THR A 62 -13.65 2.46 -3.63
C THR A 62 -14.21 3.53 -4.56
N ASP A 63 -13.77 4.78 -4.40
CA ASP A 63 -14.40 5.95 -5.02
C ASP A 63 -14.05 6.20 -6.49
N ARG A 64 -13.23 5.34 -7.10
CA ARG A 64 -12.77 5.39 -8.50
C ARG A 64 -12.64 3.95 -9.01
N PRO A 65 -12.25 3.71 -10.28
CA PRO A 65 -12.09 2.35 -10.79
C PRO A 65 -11.29 1.47 -9.82
N PHE A 66 -11.94 0.43 -9.29
CA PHE A 66 -11.44 -0.44 -8.23
C PHE A 66 -11.60 -1.91 -8.62
N ILE A 67 -10.62 -2.72 -8.22
CA ILE A 67 -10.67 -4.18 -8.29
C ILE A 67 -10.08 -4.80 -7.02
N TRP A 68 -10.48 -6.03 -6.70
CA TRP A 68 -9.77 -6.82 -5.71
C TRP A 68 -8.61 -7.55 -6.38
N ALA A 69 -7.40 -7.36 -5.87
CA ALA A 69 -6.19 -7.96 -6.42
C ALA A 69 -5.11 -8.05 -5.35
N ASP A 70 -4.34 -9.14 -5.41
CA ASP A 70 -3.11 -9.29 -4.64
C ASP A 70 -1.93 -8.66 -5.39
N ILE A 71 -1.10 -7.88 -4.69
CA ILE A 71 0.10 -7.27 -5.27
C ILE A 71 1.09 -8.32 -5.81
N GLU A 72 1.11 -9.52 -5.25
CA GLU A 72 1.96 -10.61 -5.74
C GLU A 72 1.46 -11.20 -7.06
N ASN A 73 0.21 -10.93 -7.46
CA ASN A 73 -0.42 -11.47 -8.67
C ASN A 73 -1.38 -10.46 -9.32
N LEU A 74 -0.89 -9.29 -9.70
CA LEU A 74 -1.70 -8.22 -10.26
C LEU A 74 -2.34 -8.61 -11.62
N PRO A 75 -3.65 -8.38 -11.81
CA PRO A 75 -4.37 -8.76 -13.02
C PRO A 75 -4.31 -7.68 -14.10
N PHE A 76 -3.19 -6.96 -14.23
CA PHE A 76 -3.04 -5.89 -15.24
C PHE A 76 -2.03 -6.26 -16.32
N ARG A 77 -2.20 -5.73 -17.52
CA ARG A 77 -1.27 -5.88 -18.65
C ARG A 77 0.10 -5.28 -18.33
N ASP A 78 1.11 -5.77 -19.03
CA ASP A 78 2.45 -5.21 -18.98
C ASP A 78 2.41 -3.73 -19.35
N LYS A 79 3.04 -2.91 -18.51
CA LYS A 79 3.11 -1.45 -18.66
C LYS A 79 1.74 -0.78 -18.91
N ALA A 80 0.66 -1.35 -18.35
CA ALA A 80 -0.67 -0.75 -18.36
C ALA A 80 -0.70 0.64 -17.72
N PHE A 81 0.23 0.91 -16.78
CA PHE A 81 0.32 2.17 -16.06
C PHE A 81 1.64 2.89 -16.34
N ASP A 82 1.58 4.22 -16.30
CA ASP A 82 2.79 5.05 -16.33
C ASP A 82 3.48 5.07 -14.96
N TYR A 83 2.70 4.93 -13.89
CA TYR A 83 3.20 5.02 -12.52
C TYR A 83 2.39 4.14 -11.55
N SER A 84 3.05 3.34 -10.72
CA SER A 84 2.43 2.66 -9.58
C SER A 84 2.83 3.25 -8.25
N ILE A 85 1.92 3.19 -7.29
CA ILE A 85 2.13 3.56 -5.89
C ILE A 85 1.82 2.34 -5.05
N ALA A 86 2.71 2.01 -4.11
CA ALA A 86 2.50 0.99 -3.09
C ALA A 86 2.96 1.58 -1.75
N SER A 87 2.03 2.06 -0.94
CA SER A 87 2.33 2.68 0.36
C SER A 87 1.78 1.81 1.47
N HIS A 88 2.66 1.40 2.37
CA HIS A 88 2.36 0.48 3.47
C HIS A 88 1.81 -0.87 2.98
N VAL A 89 2.57 -1.53 2.11
CA VAL A 89 2.18 -2.80 1.47
C VAL A 89 3.32 -3.80 1.51
N ILE A 90 4.52 -3.41 1.05
CA ILE A 90 5.67 -4.30 0.90
C ILE A 90 6.11 -4.92 2.23
N GLU A 91 5.87 -4.26 3.35
CA GLU A 91 6.13 -4.82 4.67
C GLU A 91 5.17 -5.95 5.06
N HIS A 92 4.02 -6.08 4.40
CA HIS A 92 2.99 -7.08 4.70
C HIS A 92 3.01 -8.31 3.79
N VAL A 93 3.72 -8.26 2.66
CA VAL A 93 3.70 -9.34 1.65
C VAL A 93 4.55 -10.54 2.07
N ASP A 94 4.11 -11.74 1.69
CA ASP A 94 4.81 -12.99 1.99
C ASP A 94 6.03 -13.14 1.06
N ASN A 95 5.84 -12.78 -0.21
CA ASN A 95 6.85 -12.82 -1.24
C ASN A 95 7.13 -11.43 -1.84
N PRO A 96 8.04 -10.65 -1.23
CA PRO A 96 8.39 -9.31 -1.72
C PRO A 96 8.96 -9.34 -3.13
N GLU A 97 9.69 -10.39 -3.52
CA GLU A 97 10.19 -10.51 -4.89
C GLU A 97 9.05 -10.55 -5.91
N CYS A 98 8.01 -11.36 -5.69
CA CYS A 98 6.84 -11.40 -6.57
C CYS A 98 6.12 -10.04 -6.63
N ALA A 99 5.89 -9.41 -5.48
CA ALA A 99 5.25 -8.10 -5.41
C ALA A 99 6.03 -7.02 -6.21
N LEU A 100 7.36 -6.97 -6.03
CA LEU A 100 8.21 -6.04 -6.76
C LEU A 100 8.21 -6.33 -8.26
N ARG A 101 8.27 -7.60 -8.66
CA ARG A 101 8.19 -8.00 -10.08
C ARG A 101 6.86 -7.59 -10.71
N GLU A 102 5.74 -7.74 -10.01
CA GLU A 102 4.45 -7.31 -10.53
C GLU A 102 4.35 -5.79 -10.65
N LEU A 103 4.81 -5.02 -9.64
CA LEU A 103 4.87 -3.56 -9.73
C LEU A 103 5.71 -3.08 -10.93
N GLU A 104 6.89 -3.69 -11.12
CA GLU A 104 7.75 -3.44 -12.27
C GLU A 104 7.04 -3.83 -13.58
N ARG A 105 6.40 -5.00 -13.65
CA ARG A 105 5.73 -5.49 -14.85
C ARG A 105 4.61 -4.54 -15.30
N ILE A 106 3.73 -4.13 -14.40
CA ILE A 106 2.54 -3.35 -14.76
C ILE A 106 2.82 -1.86 -14.98
N SER A 107 3.97 -1.34 -14.53
CA SER A 107 4.25 0.10 -14.55
C SER A 107 5.62 0.47 -15.12
N ARG A 108 5.74 1.69 -15.69
CA ARG A 108 7.01 2.22 -16.21
C ARG A 108 7.89 2.83 -15.12
N ALA A 109 7.28 3.32 -14.05
CA ALA A 109 7.93 3.89 -12.88
C ALA A 109 7.03 3.70 -11.66
N GLY A 110 7.51 4.03 -10.48
CA GLY A 110 6.66 3.95 -9.30
C GLY A 110 7.28 4.50 -8.02
N TYR A 111 6.48 4.39 -6.96
CA TYR A 111 6.79 4.80 -5.60
C TYR A 111 6.43 3.69 -4.62
N ILE A 112 7.39 3.29 -3.80
CA ILE A 112 7.20 2.37 -2.69
C ILE A 112 7.44 3.15 -1.40
N GLU A 113 6.52 3.01 -0.46
CA GLU A 113 6.63 3.58 0.87
C GLU A 113 6.36 2.53 1.93
N THR A 114 7.22 2.50 2.94
CA THR A 114 7.08 1.64 4.13
C THR A 114 7.52 2.44 5.35
N PRO A 115 7.21 1.98 6.58
CA PRO A 115 8.00 2.37 7.74
C PRO A 115 9.45 1.97 7.49
N ASN A 116 10.39 2.82 7.89
CA ASN A 116 11.79 2.48 7.70
C ASN A 116 12.24 1.35 8.62
N ALA A 117 13.29 0.64 8.22
CA ALA A 117 13.76 -0.54 8.92
C ALA A 117 14.15 -0.27 10.38
N PHE A 118 14.60 0.95 10.70
CA PHE A 118 14.94 1.34 12.06
C PHE A 118 13.70 1.53 12.93
N TYR A 119 12.67 2.20 12.40
CA TYR A 119 11.39 2.35 13.08
C TYR A 119 10.73 1.00 13.34
N GLU A 120 10.63 0.15 12.32
CA GLU A 120 10.08 -1.21 12.46
C GLU A 120 10.95 -2.10 13.36
N PHE A 121 12.24 -1.80 13.51
CA PHE A 121 13.08 -2.51 14.48
C PHE A 121 12.80 -2.04 15.92
N ALA A 122 12.66 -0.73 16.14
CA ALA A 122 12.44 -0.15 17.47
C ALA A 122 11.01 -0.39 17.99
N ILE A 123 10.02 -0.37 17.10
CA ILE A 123 8.62 -0.71 17.37
C ILE A 123 8.20 -1.74 16.33
N PRO A 124 8.48 -3.03 16.57
CA PRO A 124 8.07 -4.05 15.62
C PRO A 124 6.55 -4.14 15.61
N HIS A 125 5.97 -4.25 14.41
CA HIS A 125 4.56 -4.50 14.20
C HIS A 125 4.34 -5.97 13.85
N MET A 126 3.38 -6.61 14.52
CA MET A 126 3.16 -8.07 14.42
C MET A 126 2.67 -8.51 13.04
N TYR A 127 2.13 -7.58 12.26
CA TYR A 127 1.57 -7.80 10.94
C TYR A 127 2.52 -7.39 9.81
N HIS A 128 3.65 -6.77 10.14
CA HIS A 128 4.76 -6.55 9.21
C HIS A 128 5.64 -7.81 9.18
N LEU A 129 5.74 -8.41 8.02
CA LEU A 129 6.57 -9.58 7.71
C LEU A 129 8.00 -9.21 7.35
N SER A 130 8.27 -7.95 7.03
CA SER A 130 9.60 -7.47 6.69
C SER A 130 9.89 -6.06 7.21
N ARG A 131 11.18 -5.73 7.32
CA ARG A 131 11.72 -4.39 7.58
C ARG A 131 12.30 -3.86 6.28
N CYS A 132 11.95 -2.64 5.89
CA CYS A 132 12.34 -2.09 4.60
C CYS A 132 13.12 -0.77 4.75
N THR A 133 14.23 -0.62 4.03
CA THR A 133 14.99 0.64 3.94
C THR A 133 15.47 0.88 2.51
N ALA A 134 15.99 2.07 2.21
CA ALA A 134 16.61 2.37 0.93
C ALA A 134 17.99 2.97 1.15
N ILE A 135 19.01 2.38 0.54
CA ILE A 135 20.42 2.81 0.66
C ILE A 135 20.97 2.94 -0.76
N ASN A 136 21.60 4.07 -1.09
CA ASN A 136 22.18 4.31 -2.42
C ASN A 136 21.22 4.00 -3.59
N ASN A 137 19.94 4.37 -3.45
CA ASN A 137 18.89 4.09 -4.43
C ASN A 137 18.61 2.61 -4.71
N LYS A 138 18.94 1.74 -3.75
CA LYS A 138 18.58 0.31 -3.71
C LYS A 138 17.63 0.05 -2.54
N LEU A 139 16.52 -0.64 -2.80
CA LEU A 139 15.54 -1.05 -1.80
C LEU A 139 16.06 -2.28 -1.06
N ILE A 140 16.27 -2.19 0.25
CA ILE A 140 16.76 -3.29 1.08
C ILE A 140 15.61 -3.80 1.95
N ILE A 141 15.31 -5.09 1.86
CA ILE A 141 14.20 -5.74 2.57
C ILE A 141 14.77 -6.85 3.46
N PHE A 142 14.51 -6.79 4.75
CA PHE A 142 14.87 -7.81 5.72
C PHE A 142 13.62 -8.56 6.18
N LYS A 143 13.46 -9.80 5.73
CA LYS A 143 12.35 -10.65 6.16
C LYS A 143 12.49 -10.98 7.65
N LYS A 144 11.37 -10.93 8.38
CA LYS A 144 11.31 -11.29 9.79
C LYS A 144 11.10 -12.80 9.88
N GLU A 145 12.03 -13.50 10.53
CA GLU A 145 11.95 -14.97 10.68
C GLU A 145 11.10 -15.37 11.89
N ARG A 146 10.91 -14.45 12.84
CA ARG A 146 10.05 -14.62 14.02
C ARG A 146 9.39 -13.30 14.40
N TRP A 147 8.27 -13.41 15.12
CA TRP A 147 7.71 -12.33 15.92
C TRP A 147 8.36 -12.34 17.31
N ASP A 148 8.86 -11.21 17.79
CA ASP A 148 9.43 -11.14 19.14
C ASP A 148 8.34 -10.79 20.18
N GLU A 149 7.52 -11.79 20.52
CA GLU A 149 6.45 -11.67 21.53
C GLU A 149 6.97 -11.26 22.91
N THR A 150 8.26 -11.43 23.18
CA THR A 150 8.81 -11.32 24.54
C THR A 150 8.80 -9.88 25.05
N VAL A 151 8.97 -8.90 24.16
CA VAL A 151 8.84 -7.46 24.50
C VAL A 151 7.37 -7.11 24.76
N ASP A 152 6.46 -7.67 23.97
CA ASP A 152 5.03 -7.33 23.99
C ASP A 152 4.29 -7.80 25.24
N LYS A 153 4.53 -9.05 25.67
CA LYS A 153 3.82 -9.65 26.81
C LYS A 153 4.50 -9.39 28.15
N LYS A 154 5.83 -9.36 28.18
CA LYS A 154 6.60 -9.27 29.44
C LYS A 154 7.03 -7.85 29.80
N TYR A 155 7.12 -6.94 28.82
CA TYR A 155 7.64 -5.59 28.99
C TYR A 155 6.73 -4.54 28.35
N PHE A 156 5.41 -4.70 28.54
CA PHE A 156 4.38 -3.83 27.97
C PHE A 156 4.64 -2.33 28.25
N ASP A 157 5.02 -1.98 29.48
CA ASP A 157 5.29 -0.59 29.88
C ASP A 157 6.45 0.04 29.08
N ILE A 158 7.53 -0.73 28.84
CA ILE A 158 8.67 -0.28 28.02
C ILE A 158 8.18 0.02 26.61
N ARG A 159 7.37 -0.85 26.04
CA ARG A 159 6.81 -0.63 24.70
C ARG A 159 5.85 0.56 24.68
N TYR A 160 5.03 0.74 25.71
CA TYR A 160 4.13 1.88 25.83
C TYR A 160 4.89 3.21 25.86
N ASP A 161 5.94 3.31 26.67
CA ASP A 161 6.78 4.51 26.77
C ASP A 161 7.57 4.77 25.49
N MET A 162 8.13 3.72 24.88
CA MET A 162 8.74 3.84 23.55
C MET A 162 7.72 4.38 22.55
N ASN A 163 6.53 3.78 22.43
CA ASN A 163 5.48 4.22 21.53
C ASN A 163 5.16 5.71 21.73
N LYS A 164 5.10 6.21 22.97
CA LYS A 164 4.87 7.64 23.26
C LYS A 164 6.00 8.53 22.75
N CYS A 165 7.26 8.15 22.96
CA CYS A 165 8.43 8.85 22.42
C CYS A 165 8.39 8.89 20.88
N TRP A 166 8.06 7.75 20.26
CA TRP A 166 7.95 7.63 18.81
C TRP A 166 6.76 8.41 18.24
N TRP A 167 5.62 8.45 18.92
CA TRP A 167 4.50 9.32 18.53
C TRP A 167 4.90 10.79 18.52
N ASN A 168 5.75 11.22 19.45
CA ASN A 168 6.30 12.57 19.42
C ASN A 168 7.21 12.79 18.22
N LEU A 169 8.09 11.83 17.90
CA LEU A 169 8.94 11.89 16.70
C LEU A 169 8.12 11.86 15.41
N HIS A 170 7.10 11.01 15.29
CA HIS A 170 6.20 10.97 14.13
C HIS A 170 5.47 12.31 13.93
N ASN A 171 5.01 12.93 15.01
CA ASN A 171 4.38 14.25 14.94
C ASN A 171 5.38 15.37 14.61
N LEU A 172 6.67 15.16 14.85
CA LEU A 172 7.74 16.09 14.50
C LEU A 172 8.21 15.88 13.08
N ASP A 173 8.59 14.68 12.68
CA ASP A 173 9.02 14.37 11.32
C ASP A 173 8.64 12.94 10.93
N ALA A 174 7.42 12.77 10.46
CA ALA A 174 6.95 11.50 9.91
C ALA A 174 7.80 11.02 8.73
N GLN A 175 8.45 11.92 7.97
CA GLN A 175 9.25 11.53 6.80
C GLN A 175 10.54 10.83 7.23
N ALA A 176 11.14 11.27 8.33
CA ALA A 176 12.30 10.63 8.92
C ALA A 176 12.04 9.18 9.37
N LEU A 177 10.77 8.78 9.53
CA LEU A 177 10.36 7.43 9.93
C LEU A 177 9.94 6.54 8.74
N LEU A 178 9.98 7.07 7.52
CA LEU A 178 9.53 6.37 6.32
C LEU A 178 10.69 6.08 5.39
N THR A 179 10.61 4.94 4.73
CA THR A 179 11.38 4.66 3.52
C THR A 179 10.55 5.15 2.35
N ALA A 180 11.09 6.10 1.58
CA ALA A 180 10.47 6.62 0.37
C ALA A 180 11.33 6.23 -0.82
N TYR A 181 10.92 5.21 -1.58
CA TYR A 181 11.69 4.64 -2.68
C TYR A 181 11.03 4.91 -4.03
N HIS A 182 11.68 5.70 -4.87
CA HIS A 182 11.25 5.97 -6.24
C HIS A 182 12.04 5.11 -7.21
N TRP A 183 11.36 4.54 -8.21
CA TRP A 183 12.00 3.73 -9.23
C TRP A 183 11.50 4.08 -10.63
N LYS A 184 12.32 3.77 -11.62
CA LYS A 184 12.02 3.96 -13.04
C LYS A 184 12.63 2.81 -13.85
N ASN A 185 11.84 2.23 -14.75
CA ASN A 185 12.15 1.07 -15.57
C ASN A 185 12.37 -0.24 -14.79
N LYS A 186 13.26 -0.23 -13.81
CA LYS A 186 13.63 -1.38 -12.97
C LYS A 186 13.65 -0.99 -11.50
N ILE A 187 13.24 -1.92 -10.64
CA ILE A 187 13.39 -1.83 -9.19
C ILE A 187 14.74 -2.46 -8.84
N ASP A 188 15.65 -1.69 -8.25
CA ASP A 188 16.90 -2.22 -7.71
C ASP A 188 16.69 -2.58 -6.24
N TYR A 189 16.83 -3.85 -5.90
CA TYR A 189 16.53 -4.34 -4.56
C TYR A 189 17.44 -5.47 -4.09
N GLU A 190 17.45 -5.66 -2.77
CA GLU A 190 18.11 -6.76 -2.08
C GLU A 190 17.19 -7.29 -0.99
N ILE A 191 17.07 -8.62 -0.90
CA ILE A 191 16.24 -9.29 0.10
C ILE A 191 17.15 -10.15 0.98
N HIS A 192 17.07 -9.93 2.28
CA HIS A 192 17.77 -10.72 3.30
C HIS A 192 16.79 -11.52 4.16
N GLY A 193 17.26 -12.66 4.64
CA GLY A 193 16.48 -13.58 5.49
C GLY A 193 15.76 -14.67 4.69
N GLY A 194 15.28 -15.70 5.40
CA GLY A 194 14.63 -16.87 4.80
C GLY A 194 13.12 -16.72 4.60
N LYS A 195 12.36 -17.65 5.18
CA LYS A 195 10.89 -17.63 5.13
C LYS A 195 10.36 -16.64 6.16
N SER A 196 9.42 -15.78 5.75
CA SER A 196 8.73 -14.87 6.69
C SER A 196 8.00 -15.69 7.75
N PHE A 197 7.97 -15.18 8.98
CA PHE A 197 7.09 -15.73 10.01
C PHE A 197 5.63 -15.68 9.54
N LYS A 198 4.83 -16.65 9.97
CA LYS A 198 3.39 -16.62 9.67
C LYS A 198 2.68 -15.75 10.70
N LYS A 199 1.80 -14.88 10.24
CA LYS A 199 0.91 -14.10 11.11
C LYS A 199 0.11 -15.06 12.02
N PRO A 200 0.05 -14.82 13.34
CA PRO A 200 -0.85 -15.58 14.21
C PRO A 200 -2.30 -15.34 13.78
N LYS A 201 -3.12 -16.41 13.75
CA LYS A 201 -4.49 -16.37 13.21
C LYS A 201 -5.51 -15.64 14.10
N ASP A 202 -5.20 -15.46 15.39
CA ASP A 202 -6.21 -15.09 16.41
C ASP A 202 -6.12 -13.64 16.87
N LEU A 203 -5.42 -12.78 16.13
CA LEU A 203 -5.15 -11.42 16.59
C LEU A 203 -6.13 -10.41 15.98
N ILE A 204 -7.11 -10.04 16.80
CA ILE A 204 -7.93 -8.85 16.59
C ILE A 204 -7.03 -7.64 16.80
N SER A 205 -6.82 -6.89 15.74
CA SER A 205 -6.15 -5.59 15.79
C SER A 205 -7.06 -4.55 16.44
N GLU A 206 -6.68 -4.05 17.60
CA GLU A 206 -7.32 -2.88 18.20
C GLU A 206 -6.79 -1.60 17.51
N SER A 207 -7.40 -1.20 16.40
CA SER A 207 -7.12 0.11 15.79
C SER A 207 -7.95 1.22 16.47
N ASN A 208 -7.59 1.63 17.69
CA ASN A 208 -8.25 2.75 18.40
C ASN A 208 -7.62 4.12 18.07
N ALA A 209 -7.34 4.40 16.80
CA ALA A 209 -6.86 5.71 16.38
C ALA A 209 -8.02 6.56 15.82
N GLU A 210 -8.76 7.24 16.69
CA GLU A 210 -9.75 8.23 16.26
C GLU A 210 -9.06 9.45 15.59
N ARG A 211 -9.44 9.77 14.34
CA ARG A 211 -8.97 11.01 13.69
C ARG A 211 -9.80 12.20 14.18
N PRO A 212 -9.19 13.31 14.63
CA PRO A 212 -9.94 14.50 15.03
C PRO A 212 -10.75 15.11 13.86
N PRO A 213 -12.02 15.50 14.08
CA PRO A 213 -13.01 15.74 13.02
C PRO A 213 -12.67 16.91 12.09
N LEU A 214 -12.07 18.00 12.58
CA LEU A 214 -11.79 19.20 11.78
C LEU A 214 -10.65 19.00 10.77
N GLN A 215 -9.62 18.23 11.13
CA GLN A 215 -8.53 17.86 10.21
C GLN A 215 -9.03 16.94 9.08
N SER A 216 -10.09 16.17 9.33
CA SER A 216 -10.69 15.30 8.33
C SER A 216 -11.33 16.08 7.17
N LEU A 217 -11.90 17.26 7.42
CA LEU A 217 -12.69 17.98 6.42
C LEU A 217 -11.81 18.64 5.35
N ILE A 218 -10.73 19.31 5.77
CA ILE A 218 -9.75 19.92 4.85
C ILE A 218 -9.09 18.85 4.00
N ILE A 219 -8.69 17.72 4.60
CA ILE A 219 -8.08 16.60 3.88
C ILE A 219 -9.08 16.01 2.87
N LYS A 220 -10.36 15.84 3.26
CA LYS A 220 -11.42 15.39 2.34
C LYS A 220 -11.62 16.34 1.16
N LEU A 221 -11.62 17.66 1.41
CA LEU A 221 -11.75 18.67 0.35
C LEU A 221 -10.56 18.61 -0.60
N VAL A 222 -9.34 18.68 -0.08
CA VAL A 222 -8.11 18.60 -0.88
C VAL A 222 -8.08 17.32 -1.71
N TYR A 223 -8.42 16.19 -1.09
CA TYR A 223 -8.55 14.91 -1.77
C TYR A 223 -9.59 14.95 -2.91
N TRP A 224 -10.76 15.54 -2.66
CA TRP A 224 -11.82 15.66 -3.65
C TRP A 224 -11.43 16.53 -4.85
N PHE A 225 -10.67 17.61 -4.62
CA PHE A 225 -10.16 18.48 -5.68
C PHE A 225 -9.04 17.84 -6.51
N LEU A 226 -8.16 17.06 -5.88
CA LEU A 226 -7.00 16.46 -6.53
C LEU A 226 -7.29 15.13 -7.21
N LYS A 227 -8.36 14.45 -6.79
CA LYS A 227 -8.78 13.18 -7.35
C LYS A 227 -9.00 13.31 -8.86
N PRO A 228 -8.36 12.45 -9.68
CA PRO A 228 -8.59 12.45 -11.11
C PRO A 228 -10.02 12.00 -11.44
N ARG A 229 -10.55 12.56 -12.53
CA ARG A 229 -11.89 12.24 -13.08
C ARG A 229 -11.81 11.60 -14.46
N LYS A 230 -10.70 10.90 -14.75
CA LYS A 230 -10.52 10.21 -16.03
C LYS A 230 -11.54 9.07 -16.14
N LYS A 231 -12.22 8.96 -17.28
CA LYS A 231 -13.01 7.78 -17.61
C LYS A 231 -12.05 6.70 -18.08
N ILE A 232 -12.04 5.57 -17.38
CA ILE A 232 -11.11 4.45 -17.63
C ILE A 232 -11.94 3.19 -17.78
N ASP A 233 -11.77 2.51 -18.91
CA ASP A 233 -12.30 1.17 -19.09
C ASP A 233 -11.30 0.16 -18.56
N LEU A 234 -11.54 -0.33 -17.33
CA LEU A 234 -10.67 -1.32 -16.69
C LEU A 234 -10.50 -2.59 -17.51
N LYS A 235 -11.53 -3.01 -18.28
CA LYS A 235 -11.47 -4.27 -19.05
C LYS A 235 -10.32 -4.28 -20.04
N THR A 236 -9.97 -3.11 -20.59
CA THR A 236 -8.84 -2.96 -21.53
C THR A 236 -7.47 -3.17 -20.86
N LEU A 237 -7.38 -2.93 -19.56
CA LEU A 237 -6.14 -3.01 -18.78
C LEU A 237 -5.92 -4.40 -18.16
N LEU A 238 -6.95 -5.23 -18.10
CA LEU A 238 -6.95 -6.45 -17.30
C LEU A 238 -6.47 -7.69 -18.08
N VAL A 239 -5.81 -8.60 -17.36
CA VAL A 239 -5.40 -9.95 -17.77
C VAL A 239 -5.60 -10.94 -16.63
N CYS A 240 -5.54 -12.24 -16.93
CA CYS A 240 -5.59 -13.25 -15.88
C CYS A 240 -4.44 -13.09 -14.88
N PRO A 241 -4.70 -12.98 -13.56
CA PRO A 241 -3.65 -12.85 -12.54
C PRO A 241 -2.70 -14.05 -12.48
N LYS A 242 -3.18 -15.26 -12.80
CA LYS A 242 -2.40 -16.51 -12.75
C LYS A 242 -1.48 -16.72 -13.94
N CYS A 243 -2.00 -16.59 -15.16
CA CYS A 243 -1.25 -16.95 -16.39
C CYS A 243 -0.97 -15.76 -17.31
N LYS A 244 -1.44 -14.56 -16.97
CA LYS A 244 -1.36 -13.32 -17.75
C LYS A 244 -1.99 -13.38 -19.15
N GLY A 245 -2.75 -14.45 -19.45
CA GLY A 245 -3.53 -14.58 -20.67
C GLY A 245 -4.77 -13.70 -20.69
N ASP A 246 -5.34 -13.54 -21.89
CA ASP A 246 -6.50 -12.69 -22.13
C ASP A 246 -7.76 -13.18 -21.40
N LEU A 247 -8.62 -12.20 -21.08
CA LEU A 247 -9.88 -12.38 -20.40
C LEU A 247 -11.03 -12.10 -21.37
N ILE A 248 -11.99 -13.02 -21.45
CA ILE A 248 -13.31 -12.75 -22.03
C ILE A 248 -14.19 -12.23 -20.91
N PHE A 249 -14.75 -11.04 -21.11
CA PHE A 249 -15.79 -10.48 -20.25
C PHE A 249 -17.13 -10.85 -20.84
N GLU A 250 -17.97 -11.53 -20.07
CA GLU A 250 -19.33 -11.85 -20.49
C GLU A 250 -20.19 -10.58 -20.42
N ASP A 251 -20.91 -10.28 -21.51
CA ASP A 251 -21.76 -9.09 -21.60
C ASP A 251 -22.92 -9.17 -20.60
N GLY A 252 -23.10 -8.10 -19.82
CA GLY A 252 -24.17 -7.97 -18.83
C GLY A 252 -24.06 -8.86 -17.58
N THR A 253 -23.13 -9.83 -17.52
CA THR A 253 -23.05 -10.79 -16.39
C THR A 253 -21.91 -10.52 -15.42
N GLU A 254 -21.06 -9.52 -15.69
CA GLU A 254 -20.03 -9.04 -14.77
C GLU A 254 -19.03 -10.13 -14.32
N ARG A 255 -18.77 -11.09 -15.21
CA ARG A 255 -17.81 -12.20 -15.06
C ARG A 255 -16.66 -12.04 -16.04
N ALA A 256 -15.50 -12.56 -15.65
CA ALA A 256 -14.34 -12.66 -16.54
C ALA A 256 -13.81 -14.09 -16.55
N ASN A 257 -13.57 -14.63 -17.74
CA ASN A 257 -13.02 -15.97 -17.93
C ASN A 257 -11.68 -15.88 -18.65
N CYS A 258 -10.65 -16.54 -18.12
CA CYS A 258 -9.37 -16.63 -18.81
C CYS A 258 -9.43 -17.68 -19.92
N GLN A 259 -8.99 -17.31 -21.13
CA GLN A 259 -8.97 -18.22 -22.28
C GLN A 259 -7.85 -19.27 -22.21
N ASN A 260 -6.80 -19.02 -21.43
CA ASN A 260 -5.62 -19.88 -21.36
C ASN A 260 -5.72 -20.90 -20.22
N CYS A 261 -6.00 -20.45 -18.99
CA CYS A 261 -6.03 -21.33 -17.81
C CYS A 261 -7.45 -21.64 -17.30
N ASN A 262 -8.49 -21.24 -18.03
CA ASN A 262 -9.91 -21.48 -17.70
C ASN A 262 -10.39 -21.00 -16.32
N LEU A 263 -9.60 -20.15 -15.65
CA LEU A 263 -10.01 -19.53 -14.39
C LEU A 263 -11.17 -18.57 -14.64
N LYS A 264 -12.14 -18.60 -13.73
CA LYS A 264 -13.33 -17.75 -13.77
C LYS A 264 -13.29 -16.81 -12.58
N PHE A 265 -13.46 -15.53 -12.87
CA PHE A 265 -13.46 -14.44 -11.90
C PHE A 265 -14.87 -13.85 -11.82
N ARG A 266 -15.30 -13.49 -10.61
CA ARG A 266 -16.63 -12.98 -10.32
C ARG A 266 -16.49 -11.70 -9.52
N LYS A 267 -17.60 -11.00 -9.32
CA LYS A 267 -17.61 -9.87 -8.41
C LYS A 267 -17.62 -10.31 -6.95
N HIS A 268 -16.92 -9.53 -6.14
CA HIS A 268 -17.03 -9.51 -4.70
C HIS A 268 -17.33 -8.08 -4.24
N LYS A 269 -18.38 -7.91 -3.43
CA LYS A 269 -18.87 -6.59 -3.00
C LYS A 269 -19.06 -5.57 -4.14
N GLY A 270 -19.53 -6.03 -5.29
CA GLY A 270 -19.81 -5.17 -6.45
C GLY A 270 -18.61 -4.86 -7.36
N PHE A 271 -17.42 -5.36 -7.05
CA PHE A 271 -16.19 -5.14 -7.83
C PHE A 271 -15.60 -6.46 -8.33
N LEU A 272 -14.94 -6.45 -9.49
CA LEU A 272 -14.26 -7.65 -10.02
C LEU A 272 -13.22 -8.13 -9.02
N ASP A 273 -13.23 -9.43 -8.74
CA ASP A 273 -12.31 -10.07 -7.82
C ASP A 273 -11.35 -11.01 -8.54
N PHE A 274 -10.08 -10.63 -8.52
CA PHE A 274 -8.97 -11.34 -9.15
C PHE A 274 -8.00 -11.94 -8.12
N ARG A 275 -8.38 -11.98 -6.84
CA ARG A 275 -7.59 -12.68 -5.83
C ARG A 275 -7.58 -14.18 -6.14
N LEU A 276 -6.39 -14.78 -6.09
CA LEU A 276 -6.21 -16.21 -6.25
C LEU A 276 -6.41 -16.85 -4.87
N LEU A 277 -7.61 -17.38 -4.63
CA LEU A 277 -7.93 -18.17 -3.42
C LEU A 277 -7.32 -19.57 -3.50
#